data_AF-A0A1B5KTD7-F1
#
_entry.id   AF-A0A1B5KTD7-F1
#
_cell.length_a   1.000
_cell.length_b   1.000
_cell.length_c   1.000
_cell.angle_alpha   90.00
_cell.angle_beta   90.00
_cell.angle_gamma   90.00
#
_symmetry.space_group_name_H-M   'P 1'
#
loop_
_entity.id
_entity.type
_entity.pdbx_description
1 polymer ?
#
loop_
_entity_poly.entity_id
_entity_poly.type
_entity_poly.pdbx_seq_one_letter_code
_entity_poly.pdbx_strand_id
1 'polypeptide(L)'
;MSENVGLSTPRGSGTSGYVQRNLAHLKPRDHGAPYPQDRDSLRHKQRQPDKGILEHDRKRQIEVKVFELRDKLEEEESLLRVDEEEIDRRCDELRDRLHAEKDSGKKGSGSQRAFKEHQVHEMADAKIKESERLRRALKISSDYEEGSHWRRQEERLGAAVEKGADNEKNKSRNGPQAQPSNGARQQEENLSSYQD
;
A
#
# COMPACT_ATOMS: atom_id res chain seq x y z
N MET A 1 40.17 -9.33 28.66
CA MET A 1 40.90 -10.61 28.47
C MET A 1 41.41 -10.65 27.05
N SER A 2 42.65 -11.10 26.81
CA SER A 2 43.22 -11.25 25.47
C SER A 2 42.42 -12.30 24.69
N GLU A 3 41.84 -11.93 23.55
CA GLU A 3 41.01 -12.77 22.67
C GLU A 3 41.83 -13.86 21.98
N ASN A 4 42.45 -14.79 22.74
CA ASN A 4 43.37 -15.80 22.23
C ASN A 4 44.52 -15.23 21.36
N VAL A 5 44.91 -13.97 21.58
CA VAL A 5 46.01 -13.30 20.86
C VAL A 5 47.16 -13.03 21.82
N GLY A 6 48.36 -13.52 21.50
CA GLY A 6 49.58 -13.31 22.30
C GLY A 6 50.31 -14.60 22.68
N LEU A 7 51.31 -14.47 23.55
CA LEU A 7 52.05 -15.60 24.13
C LEU A 7 51.34 -16.11 25.40
N SER A 8 51.32 -17.42 25.59
CA SER A 8 50.77 -18.05 26.81
C SER A 8 51.57 -17.66 28.06
N THR A 9 52.91 -17.61 27.95
CA THR A 9 53.79 -17.03 28.96
C THR A 9 54.93 -16.24 28.32
N PRO A 10 55.37 -15.10 28.91
CA PRO A 10 56.50 -14.32 28.39
C PRO A 10 57.88 -14.94 28.71
N ARG A 11 57.93 -15.95 29.57
CA ARG A 11 59.18 -16.62 29.98
C ARG A 11 59.73 -17.46 28.83
N GLY A 12 61.01 -17.26 28.49
CA GLY A 12 61.67 -17.96 27.38
C GLY A 12 61.51 -17.30 26.00
N SER A 13 60.61 -16.32 25.86
CA SER A 13 60.45 -15.55 24.61
C SER A 13 61.52 -14.46 24.44
N GLY A 14 62.20 -14.05 25.52
CA GLY A 14 63.17 -12.94 25.49
C GLY A 14 62.55 -11.56 25.31
N THR A 15 61.22 -11.41 25.44
CA THR A 15 60.49 -10.14 25.34
C THR A 15 59.61 -9.90 26.58
N SER A 16 59.05 -8.70 26.72
CA SER A 16 58.19 -8.33 27.86
C SER A 16 56.78 -8.95 27.83
N GLY A 17 56.41 -9.63 26.74
CA GLY A 17 55.04 -10.18 26.57
C GLY A 17 53.96 -9.14 26.29
N TYR A 18 54.32 -7.88 26.02
CA TYR A 18 53.35 -6.83 25.71
C TYR A 18 52.79 -6.99 24.29
N VAL A 19 51.48 -7.17 24.18
CA VAL A 19 50.78 -7.35 22.89
C VAL A 19 50.01 -6.08 22.56
N GLN A 20 50.40 -5.42 21.46
CA GLN A 20 49.70 -4.26 20.94
C GLN A 20 48.69 -4.67 19.86
N ARG A 21 47.50 -4.05 19.88
CA ARG A 21 46.54 -4.21 18.78
C ARG A 21 47.09 -3.59 17.50
N ASN A 22 46.87 -4.26 16.35
CA ASN A 22 47.22 -3.68 15.06
C ASN A 22 46.27 -2.53 14.71
N LEU A 23 46.79 -1.31 14.56
CA LEU A 23 46.00 -0.12 14.19
C LEU A 23 45.56 -0.12 12.72
N ALA A 24 46.27 -0.83 11.85
CA ALA A 24 45.95 -0.97 10.43
C ALA A 24 44.97 -2.13 10.16
N HIS A 25 44.60 -2.91 11.18
CA HIS A 25 43.62 -3.97 11.02
C HIS A 25 42.22 -3.35 10.89
N LEU A 26 41.74 -3.25 9.65
CA LEU A 26 40.39 -2.80 9.35
C LEU A 26 39.40 -3.88 9.79
N LYS A 27 38.61 -3.59 10.83
CA LYS A 27 37.49 -4.45 11.20
C LYS A 27 36.50 -4.49 10.02
N PRO A 28 36.04 -5.69 9.59
CA PRO A 28 35.00 -5.78 8.58
C PRO A 28 33.83 -4.88 8.99
N ARG A 29 33.51 -3.89 8.16
CA ARG A 29 32.33 -3.06 8.39
C ARG A 29 31.13 -3.99 8.28
N ASP A 30 30.21 -3.87 9.23
CA ASP A 30 28.87 -4.42 9.05
C ASP A 30 28.32 -3.73 7.80
N HIS A 31 28.44 -4.39 6.65
CA HIS A 31 27.74 -3.97 5.45
C HIS A 31 26.27 -4.22 5.78
N GLY A 32 25.63 -3.23 6.42
CA GLY A 32 24.18 -3.18 6.55
C GLY A 32 23.61 -3.58 5.21
N ALA A 33 22.78 -4.63 5.21
CA ALA A 33 22.33 -5.31 4.01
C ALA A 33 22.01 -4.29 2.91
N PRO A 34 22.34 -4.56 1.62
CA PRO A 34 22.16 -3.61 0.52
C PRO A 34 20.70 -3.23 0.25
N TYR A 35 19.78 -3.69 1.11
CA TYR A 35 18.35 -3.45 1.05
C TYR A 35 17.89 -2.81 2.36
N PRO A 36 16.98 -1.82 2.29
CA PRO A 36 16.35 -1.27 3.49
C PRO A 36 15.67 -2.39 4.29
N GLN A 37 15.95 -2.46 5.60
CA GLN A 37 15.27 -3.40 6.51
C GLN A 37 13.81 -3.01 6.79
N ASP A 38 13.44 -1.77 6.44
CA ASP A 38 12.09 -1.25 6.65
C ASP A 38 11.12 -1.89 5.65
N ARG A 39 10.30 -2.83 6.15
CA ARG A 39 9.25 -3.51 5.37
C ARG A 39 8.25 -2.53 4.75
N ASP A 40 8.07 -1.37 5.36
CA ASP A 40 7.20 -0.32 4.83
C ASP A 40 7.79 0.39 3.61
N SER A 41 9.12 0.44 3.46
CA SER A 41 9.77 0.97 2.26
C SER A 41 9.53 0.09 1.03
N LEU A 42 9.40 -1.23 1.24
CA LEU A 42 9.17 -2.25 0.20
C LEU A 42 7.74 -2.26 -0.36
N ARG A 43 6.77 -1.60 0.31
CA ARG A 43 5.41 -1.52 -0.23
C ARG A 43 5.43 -0.76 -1.57
N HIS A 44 4.77 -1.29 -2.58
CA HIS A 44 4.65 -0.61 -3.88
C HIS A 44 3.78 0.65 -3.74
N LYS A 45 4.34 1.84 -4.03
CA LYS A 45 3.58 3.09 -4.07
C LYS A 45 3.30 3.42 -5.53
N GLN A 46 2.03 3.67 -5.84
CA GLN A 46 1.65 4.20 -7.15
C GLN A 46 2.24 5.61 -7.29
N ARG A 47 2.94 5.86 -8.41
CA ARG A 47 3.48 7.18 -8.73
C ARG A 47 2.33 8.16 -8.90
N GLN A 48 2.31 9.21 -8.09
CA GLN A 48 1.29 10.24 -8.18
C GLN A 48 1.58 11.15 -9.37
N PRO A 49 0.57 11.52 -10.17
CA PRO A 49 0.72 12.51 -11.22
C PRO A 49 0.96 13.90 -10.61
N ASP A 50 1.80 14.71 -11.26
CA ASP A 50 2.02 16.09 -10.85
C ASP A 50 0.95 16.98 -11.49
N LYS A 51 0.22 17.73 -10.66
CA LYS A 51 -0.83 18.63 -11.11
C LYS A 51 -0.27 19.78 -11.96
N GLY A 52 0.92 20.29 -11.63
CA GLY A 52 1.54 21.39 -12.37
C GLY A 52 1.88 20.98 -13.80
N ILE A 53 2.40 19.76 -13.98
CA ILE A 53 2.74 19.22 -15.30
C ILE A 53 1.46 18.99 -16.12
N LEU A 54 0.41 18.42 -15.52
CA LEU A 54 -0.87 18.22 -16.20
C LEU A 54 -1.51 19.54 -16.64
N GLU A 55 -1.44 20.59 -15.82
CA GLU A 55 -1.94 21.91 -16.17
C GLU A 55 -1.12 22.56 -17.28
N HIS A 56 0.20 22.41 -17.24
CA HIS A 56 1.10 22.90 -18.27
C HIS A 56 0.82 22.23 -19.61
N ASP A 57 0.68 20.90 -19.64
CA ASP A 57 0.36 20.16 -20.87
C ASP A 57 -0.99 20.58 -21.46
N ARG A 58 -2.00 20.84 -20.62
CA ARG A 58 -3.30 21.39 -21.08
C ARG A 58 -3.15 22.79 -21.69
N LYS A 59 -2.40 23.68 -21.05
CA LYS A 59 -2.14 25.03 -21.60
C LYS A 59 -1.38 24.93 -22.93
N ARG A 60 -0.36 24.08 -23.00
CA ARG A 60 0.39 23.80 -24.22
C ARG A 60 -0.51 23.30 -25.34
N GLN A 61 -1.49 22.43 -25.05
CA GLN A 61 -2.44 21.95 -26.06
C GLN A 61 -3.33 23.08 -26.63
N ILE A 62 -3.66 24.10 -25.83
CA ILE A 62 -4.40 25.27 -26.29
C ILE A 62 -3.50 26.09 -27.22
N GLU A 63 -2.29 26.42 -26.78
CA GLU A 63 -1.35 27.23 -27.57
C GLU A 63 -0.95 26.53 -28.87
N VAL A 64 -0.81 25.21 -28.89
CA VAL A 64 -0.57 24.46 -30.12
C VAL A 64 -1.72 24.64 -31.12
N LYS A 65 -2.97 24.63 -30.67
CA LYS A 65 -4.13 24.86 -31.57
C LYS A 65 -4.18 26.29 -32.09
N VAL A 66 -3.83 27.26 -31.26
CA VAL A 66 -3.74 28.68 -31.66
C VAL A 66 -2.61 28.85 -32.68
N PHE A 67 -1.46 28.22 -32.45
CA PHE A 67 -0.34 28.21 -33.38
C PHE A 67 -0.71 27.55 -34.71
N GLU A 68 -1.38 26.40 -34.69
CA GLU A 68 -1.90 25.75 -35.90
C GLU A 68 -2.92 26.62 -36.67
N LEU A 69 -3.70 27.46 -35.98
CA LEU A 69 -4.60 28.41 -36.65
C LEU A 69 -3.79 29.54 -37.29
N ARG A 70 -2.81 30.08 -36.57
CA ARG A 70 -1.93 31.13 -37.06
C ARG A 70 -1.19 30.69 -38.31
N ASP A 71 -0.55 29.51 -38.31
CA ASP A 71 0.15 28.96 -39.47
C ASP A 71 -0.76 28.89 -40.71
N LYS A 72 -2.02 28.45 -40.52
CA LYS A 72 -3.01 28.40 -41.63
C LYS A 72 -3.38 29.78 -42.13
N LEU A 73 -3.58 30.74 -41.22
CA LEU A 73 -3.93 32.10 -41.57
C LEU A 73 -2.77 32.84 -42.24
N GLU A 74 -1.52 32.56 -41.89
CA GLU A 74 -0.32 33.09 -42.56
C GLU A 74 -0.15 32.48 -43.97
N GLU A 75 -0.41 31.17 -44.13
CA GLU A 75 -0.48 30.54 -45.46
C GLU A 75 -1.59 31.15 -46.32
N GLU A 76 -2.76 31.41 -45.74
CA GLU A 76 -3.87 32.11 -46.39
C GLU A 76 -3.58 33.59 -46.63
N GLU A 77 -2.86 34.29 -45.75
CA GLU A 77 -2.44 35.68 -45.92
C GLU A 77 -1.59 35.84 -47.17
N SER A 78 -0.64 34.93 -47.37
CA SER A 78 0.19 34.86 -48.58
C SER A 78 -0.68 34.73 -49.86
N LEU A 79 -1.86 34.11 -49.75
CA LEU A 79 -2.80 33.89 -50.86
C LEU A 79 -3.90 34.95 -51.00
N LEU A 80 -4.34 35.59 -49.91
CA LEU A 80 -5.56 36.42 -49.82
C LEU A 80 -5.33 37.83 -49.25
N ARG A 81 -4.10 38.21 -48.85
CA ARG A 81 -3.77 39.49 -48.18
C ARG A 81 -4.63 39.75 -46.94
N VAL A 82 -4.63 38.82 -46.00
CA VAL A 82 -5.24 39.02 -44.68
C VAL A 82 -4.30 39.90 -43.86
N ASP A 83 -4.80 40.98 -43.25
CA ASP A 83 -3.96 41.84 -42.40
C ASP A 83 -3.53 41.11 -41.11
N GLU A 84 -2.28 41.32 -40.67
CA GLU A 84 -1.72 40.74 -39.44
C GLU A 84 -2.62 40.98 -38.21
N GLU A 85 -3.25 42.17 -38.12
CA GLU A 85 -4.17 42.52 -37.01
C GLU A 85 -5.41 41.62 -36.95
N GLU A 86 -5.91 41.13 -38.10
CA GLU A 86 -7.06 40.24 -38.16
C GLU A 86 -6.67 38.81 -37.78
N ILE A 87 -5.44 38.40 -38.10
CA ILE A 87 -4.87 37.11 -37.67
C ILE A 87 -4.78 37.05 -36.15
N ASP A 88 -4.23 38.10 -35.53
CA ASP A 88 -4.10 38.19 -34.08
C ASP A 88 -5.46 38.17 -33.38
N ARG A 89 -6.46 38.93 -33.89
CA ARG A 89 -7.83 38.91 -33.35
C ARG A 89 -8.44 37.51 -33.37
N ARG A 90 -8.33 36.80 -34.49
CA ARG A 90 -8.86 35.42 -34.61
C ARG A 90 -8.15 34.44 -33.70
N CYS A 91 -6.84 34.60 -33.51
CA CYS A 91 -6.05 33.80 -32.59
C CYS A 91 -6.45 34.04 -31.13
N ASP A 92 -6.66 35.29 -30.72
CA ASP A 92 -7.10 35.65 -29.38
C ASP A 92 -8.54 35.18 -29.10
N GLU A 93 -9.46 35.34 -30.05
CA GLU A 93 -10.81 34.78 -29.95
C GLU A 93 -10.80 33.25 -29.76
N LEU A 94 -9.92 32.54 -30.48
CA LEU A 94 -9.76 31.10 -30.33
C LEU A 94 -9.15 30.74 -28.96
N ARG A 95 -8.15 31.50 -28.51
CA ARG A 95 -7.51 31.33 -27.20
C ARG A 95 -8.55 31.45 -26.07
N ASP A 96 -9.35 32.52 -26.08
CA ASP A 96 -10.41 32.75 -25.09
C ASP A 96 -11.48 31.65 -25.11
N ARG A 97 -11.89 31.23 -26.30
CA ARG A 97 -12.86 30.14 -26.47
C ARG A 97 -12.36 28.82 -25.88
N LEU A 98 -11.10 28.47 -26.13
CA LEU A 98 -10.48 27.23 -25.63
C LEU A 98 -10.22 27.28 -24.11
N HIS A 99 -9.89 28.45 -23.56
CA HIS A 99 -9.80 28.65 -22.12
C HIS A 99 -11.17 28.50 -21.44
N ALA A 100 -12.23 29.09 -22.02
CA ALA A 100 -13.59 28.92 -21.52
C ALA A 100 -14.05 27.45 -21.59
N GLU A 101 -13.73 26.73 -22.67
CA GLU A 101 -14.04 25.30 -22.78
C GLU A 101 -13.33 24.48 -21.69
N LYS A 102 -12.04 24.75 -21.45
CA LYS A 102 -11.25 24.12 -20.37
C LYS A 102 -11.90 24.34 -19.00
N ASP A 103 -12.34 25.56 -18.70
CA ASP A 103 -12.89 25.92 -17.39
C ASP A 103 -14.32 25.41 -17.20
N SER A 104 -15.09 25.28 -18.30
CA SER A 104 -16.44 24.71 -18.28
C SER A 104 -16.48 23.22 -17.92
N GLY A 105 -15.31 22.56 -17.81
CA GLY A 105 -15.21 21.14 -17.44
C GLY A 105 -15.85 20.19 -18.46
N LYS A 106 -16.32 20.72 -19.59
CA LYS A 106 -16.82 19.98 -20.74
C LYS A 106 -15.59 19.28 -21.32
N LYS A 107 -15.31 18.07 -20.83
CA LYS A 107 -14.30 17.20 -21.43
C LYS A 107 -14.70 17.05 -22.89
N GLY A 108 -14.05 17.83 -23.76
CA GLY A 108 -14.06 17.57 -25.18
C GLY A 108 -13.79 16.08 -25.34
N SER A 109 -14.62 15.41 -26.13
CA SER A 109 -14.52 14.00 -26.48
C SER A 109 -13.19 13.75 -27.19
N GLY A 110 -12.11 13.82 -26.43
CA GLY A 110 -10.76 13.60 -26.87
C GLY A 110 -10.64 12.11 -27.07
N SER A 111 -10.64 11.73 -28.34
CA SER A 111 -10.22 10.44 -28.87
C SER A 111 -9.27 9.73 -27.91
N GLN A 112 -9.49 8.43 -27.70
CA GLN A 112 -8.61 7.47 -27.06
C GLN A 112 -7.25 7.43 -27.78
N ARG A 113 -6.51 8.54 -27.77
CA ARG A 113 -5.16 8.60 -28.31
C ARG A 113 -4.30 7.87 -27.30
N ALA A 114 -3.56 6.87 -27.79
CA ALA A 114 -2.50 6.26 -27.01
C ALA A 114 -1.57 7.37 -26.50
N PHE A 115 -1.30 7.35 -25.19
CA PHE A 115 -0.32 8.24 -24.60
C PHE A 115 1.03 7.99 -25.25
N LYS A 116 1.78 9.07 -25.51
CA LYS A 116 3.17 8.94 -25.94
C LYS A 116 4.03 8.50 -24.75
N GLU A 117 5.15 7.83 -25.00
CA GLU A 117 6.03 7.30 -23.94
C GLU A 117 6.50 8.35 -22.93
N HIS A 118 6.61 9.62 -23.35
CA HIS A 118 7.01 10.73 -22.47
C HIS A 118 5.88 11.31 -21.60
N GLN A 119 4.61 10.95 -21.84
CA GLN A 119 3.45 11.47 -21.11
C GLN A 119 3.20 10.68 -19.81
N VAL A 120 4.22 10.56 -18.98
CA VAL A 120 4.20 9.70 -17.79
C VAL A 120 3.14 10.13 -16.78
N HIS A 121 2.91 11.44 -16.62
CA HIS A 121 1.94 11.97 -15.67
C HIS A 121 0.48 11.80 -16.14
N GLU A 122 0.22 12.00 -17.43
CA GLU A 122 -1.11 11.73 -18.01
C GLU A 122 -1.43 10.23 -17.94
N MET A 123 -0.45 9.36 -18.25
CA MET A 123 -0.61 7.91 -18.11
C MET A 123 -0.86 7.50 -16.65
N ALA A 124 -0.17 8.11 -15.69
CA ALA A 124 -0.39 7.84 -14.26
C ALA A 124 -1.80 8.27 -13.80
N ASP A 125 -2.24 9.47 -14.18
CA ASP A 125 -3.58 9.97 -13.89
C ASP A 125 -4.68 9.08 -14.52
N ALA A 126 -4.49 8.67 -15.77
CA ALA A 126 -5.38 7.75 -16.47
C ALA A 126 -5.43 6.38 -15.77
N LYS A 127 -4.29 5.82 -15.41
CA LYS A 127 -4.19 4.52 -14.73
C LYS A 127 -4.83 4.54 -13.35
N ILE A 128 -4.71 5.63 -12.60
CA ILE A 128 -5.39 5.81 -11.32
C ILE A 128 -6.92 5.81 -11.52
N LYS A 129 -7.41 6.57 -12.51
CA LYS A 129 -8.85 6.61 -12.83
C LYS A 129 -9.39 5.27 -13.30
N GLU A 130 -8.63 4.54 -14.12
CA GLU A 130 -8.98 3.18 -14.54
C GLU A 130 -9.00 2.21 -13.36
N SER A 131 -7.99 2.28 -12.49
CA SER A 131 -7.92 1.45 -11.27
C SER A 131 -9.09 1.76 -10.33
N GLU A 132 -9.49 3.03 -10.18
CA GLU A 132 -10.68 3.40 -9.42
C GLU A 132 -11.97 2.88 -10.05
N ARG A 133 -12.08 2.93 -11.39
CA ARG A 133 -13.23 2.39 -12.11
C ARG A 133 -13.32 0.88 -11.94
N LEU A 134 -12.21 0.16 -12.04
CA LEU A 134 -12.11 -1.27 -11.78
C LEU A 134 -12.49 -1.60 -10.33
N ARG A 135 -11.94 -0.85 -9.36
CA ARG A 135 -12.26 -0.99 -7.93
C ARG A 135 -13.77 -0.90 -7.68
N ARG A 136 -14.42 0.12 -8.26
CA ARG A 136 -15.88 0.31 -8.18
C ARG A 136 -16.63 -0.83 -8.85
N ALA A 137 -16.20 -1.28 -10.02
CA ALA A 137 -16.81 -2.40 -10.74
C ALA A 137 -16.75 -3.72 -9.95
N LEU A 138 -15.63 -3.97 -9.28
CA LEU A 138 -15.41 -5.12 -8.39
C LEU A 138 -16.08 -4.95 -7.01
N LYS A 139 -16.81 -3.86 -6.77
CA LYS A 139 -17.47 -3.54 -5.49
C LYS A 139 -16.51 -3.53 -4.29
N ILE A 140 -15.24 -3.20 -4.52
CA ILE A 140 -14.23 -3.06 -3.46
C ILE A 140 -14.40 -1.68 -2.83
N SER A 141 -14.51 -1.60 -1.50
CA SER A 141 -14.64 -0.34 -0.74
C SER A 141 -13.40 0.56 -0.91
N SER A 142 -13.55 1.87 -0.68
CA SER A 142 -12.40 2.80 -0.73
C SER A 142 -11.38 2.48 0.36
N ASP A 143 -11.90 2.02 1.49
CA ASP A 143 -11.14 1.80 2.72
C ASP A 143 -10.67 0.34 2.81
N TYR A 144 -10.57 -0.34 1.67
CA TYR A 144 -10.11 -1.72 1.62
C TYR A 144 -8.61 -1.76 1.91
N GLU A 145 -8.25 -2.27 3.09
CA GLU A 145 -6.87 -2.56 3.44
C GLU A 145 -6.48 -3.96 2.96
N GLU A 146 -5.33 -4.06 2.30
CA GLU A 146 -4.73 -5.35 1.97
C GLU A 146 -4.51 -6.16 3.25
N GLY A 147 -4.90 -7.45 3.24
CA GLY A 147 -4.85 -8.29 4.44
C GLY A 147 -6.08 -8.24 5.34
N SER A 148 -6.97 -7.25 5.18
CA SER A 148 -8.16 -7.07 6.05
C SER A 148 -9.13 -8.26 6.00
N HIS A 149 -9.26 -8.89 4.84
CA HIS A 149 -10.09 -10.09 4.68
C HIS A 149 -9.57 -11.27 5.53
N TRP A 150 -8.25 -11.51 5.51
CA TRP A 150 -7.63 -12.57 6.31
C TRP A 150 -7.65 -12.25 7.80
N ARG A 151 -7.38 -11.00 8.20
CA ARG A 151 -7.49 -10.55 9.60
C ARG A 151 -8.90 -10.76 10.15
N ARG A 152 -9.93 -10.39 9.39
CA ARG A 152 -11.33 -10.62 9.76
C ARG A 152 -11.68 -12.11 9.84
N GLN A 153 -11.04 -12.95 9.02
CA GLN A 153 -11.23 -14.40 9.06
C GLN A 153 -10.59 -15.01 10.30
N GLU A 154 -9.36 -14.63 10.65
CA GLU A 154 -8.69 -15.04 11.88
C GLU A 154 -9.47 -14.59 13.12
N GLU A 155 -9.94 -13.35 13.15
CA GLU A 155 -10.76 -12.82 14.25
C GLU A 155 -12.07 -13.61 14.40
N ARG A 156 -12.74 -13.94 13.28
CA ARG A 156 -13.95 -14.78 13.30
C ARG A 156 -13.67 -16.20 13.81
N LEU A 157 -12.56 -16.80 13.39
CA LEU A 157 -12.16 -18.13 13.87
C LEU A 157 -11.81 -18.08 15.36
N GLY A 158 -11.06 -17.08 15.81
CA GLY A 158 -10.75 -16.86 17.23
C GLY A 158 -12.01 -16.68 18.08
N ALA A 159 -12.94 -15.82 17.63
CA ALA A 159 -14.22 -15.60 18.30
C ALA A 159 -15.11 -16.85 18.32
N ALA A 160 -15.05 -17.70 17.29
CA ALA A 160 -15.77 -18.97 17.27
C ALA A 160 -15.18 -19.99 18.26
N VAL A 161 -13.85 -20.04 18.39
CA VAL A 161 -13.14 -20.87 19.38
C VAL A 161 -13.45 -20.40 20.80
N GLU A 162 -13.41 -19.09 21.05
CA GLU A 162 -13.73 -18.51 22.36
C GLU A 162 -15.18 -18.79 22.77
N LYS A 163 -16.14 -18.59 21.85
CA LYS A 163 -17.55 -18.95 22.09
C LYS A 163 -17.75 -20.45 22.33
N GLY A 164 -16.98 -21.32 21.65
CA GLY A 164 -16.98 -22.75 21.88
C GLY A 164 -16.52 -23.10 23.29
N ALA A 165 -15.40 -22.51 23.73
CA ALA A 165 -14.84 -22.71 25.07
C ALA A 165 -15.76 -22.20 26.19
N ASP A 166 -16.43 -21.06 25.99
CA ASP A 166 -17.40 -20.53 26.95
C ASP A 166 -18.65 -21.41 27.05
N ASN A 167 -19.13 -21.94 25.93
CA ASN A 167 -20.28 -22.85 25.91
C ASN A 167 -19.96 -24.19 26.61
N GLU A 168 -18.76 -24.73 26.45
CA GLU A 168 -18.29 -25.91 27.19
C GLU A 168 -18.16 -25.65 28.70
N LYS A 169 -17.61 -24.51 29.10
CA LYS A 169 -17.54 -24.10 30.52
C LYS A 169 -18.92 -23.88 31.14
N ASN A 170 -19.87 -23.36 30.38
CA ASN A 170 -21.23 -23.14 30.88
C ASN A 170 -22.00 -24.47 31.01
N LYS A 171 -21.75 -25.42 30.10
CA LYS A 171 -22.31 -26.77 30.14
C LYS A 171 -21.74 -27.62 31.29
N SER A 172 -20.47 -27.43 31.66
CA SER A 172 -19.87 -28.09 32.83
C SER A 172 -20.34 -27.50 34.16
N ARG A 173 -20.67 -26.19 34.20
CA ARG A 173 -21.25 -25.53 35.37
C ARG A 173 -22.73 -25.86 35.60
N ASN A 174 -23.52 -26.03 34.55
CA ASN A 174 -24.95 -26.39 34.61
C ASN A 174 -25.22 -27.89 34.34
N GLY A 175 -24.22 -28.75 34.48
CA GLY A 175 -24.40 -30.22 34.36
C GLY A 175 -25.40 -30.74 35.42
N PRO A 176 -26.21 -31.76 35.10
CA PRO A 176 -27.28 -32.21 35.99
C PRO A 176 -26.71 -32.67 37.33
N GLN A 177 -27.20 -32.10 38.44
CA GLN A 177 -26.92 -32.58 39.79
C GLN A 177 -27.37 -34.03 39.90
N ALA A 178 -26.41 -34.95 40.00
CA ALA A 178 -26.68 -36.35 40.31
C ALA A 178 -27.30 -36.43 41.71
N GLN A 179 -28.61 -36.70 41.77
CA GLN A 179 -29.33 -37.01 43.01
C GLN A 179 -28.74 -38.31 43.59
N PRO A 180 -28.34 -38.35 44.87
CA PRO A 180 -27.84 -39.58 45.47
C PRO A 180 -28.97 -40.60 45.54
N SER A 181 -28.73 -41.81 45.01
CA SER A 181 -29.69 -42.91 45.05
C SER A 181 -29.84 -43.44 46.48
N ASN A 182 -31.06 -43.38 47.02
CA ASN A 182 -31.45 -43.93 48.33
C ASN A 182 -31.49 -45.47 48.32
N GLY A 183 -30.35 -46.12 48.10
CA GLY A 183 -30.25 -47.59 48.00
C GLY A 183 -29.86 -48.33 49.29
N ALA A 184 -29.46 -47.62 50.35
CA ALA A 184 -28.79 -48.25 51.50
C ALA A 184 -29.68 -48.53 52.73
N ARG A 185 -31.00 -48.35 52.65
CA ARG A 185 -31.90 -48.54 53.82
C ARG A 185 -32.63 -49.88 53.90
N GLN A 186 -32.53 -50.76 52.90
CA GLN A 186 -33.28 -52.03 52.87
C GLN A 186 -32.51 -53.25 53.40
N GLN A 187 -31.28 -53.08 53.91
CA GLN A 187 -30.48 -54.22 54.41
C GLN A 187 -30.56 -54.44 55.93
N GLU A 188 -31.08 -53.48 56.70
CA GLU A 188 -31.21 -53.65 58.16
C GLU A 188 -32.56 -54.28 58.57
N GLU A 189 -33.61 -54.21 57.73
CA GLU A 189 -34.91 -54.83 58.06
C GLU A 189 -34.92 -56.36 57.85
N ASN A 190 -34.00 -56.91 57.04
CA ASN A 190 -33.97 -58.36 56.77
C ASN A 190 -33.23 -59.18 57.86
N LEU A 191 -32.43 -58.55 58.72
CA LEU A 191 -31.69 -59.26 59.79
C LEU A 191 -32.49 -59.41 61.08
N SER A 192 -33.65 -58.75 61.21
CA SER A 192 -34.53 -58.86 62.39
C SER A 192 -35.60 -59.98 62.26
N SER A 193 -35.64 -60.73 61.16
CA SER A 193 -36.67 -61.75 60.90
C SER A 193 -36.24 -63.21 61.13
N TYR A 194 -35.01 -63.43 61.59
CA TYR A 194 -34.48 -64.77 61.92
C TYR A 194 -33.94 -64.81 63.36
N GLN A 195 -34.85 -64.61 64.32
CA GLN A 195 -34.70 -65.11 65.69
C GLN A 195 -35.91 -65.99 65.99
N ASP A 196 -35.72 -67.29 65.78
CA ASP A 196 -36.33 -68.41 66.50
C ASP A 196 -35.32 -69.58 66.47
#